data_AF-A0AAV3WZ89-F1
#
_entry.id   AF-A0AAV3WZ89-F1
#
_cell.length_a   1.000
_cell.length_b   1.000
_cell.length_c   1.000
_cell.angle_alpha   90.00
_cell.angle_beta   90.00
_cell.angle_gamma   90.00
#
_symmetry.space_group_name_H-M   'P 1'
#
loop_
_entity.id
_entity.type
_entity.pdbx_description
1 polymer ?
#
loop_
_entity_poly.entity_id
_entity_poly.type
_entity_poly.pdbx_seq_one_letter_code
_entity_poly.pdbx_strand_id
1 'polypeptide(L)'
;MGDFNAKVGTDKVDDIVGKHGLGIRNERGKKYQISVQNKFETLGDAEEVEQQWENFKSAIMEAATEVIPKVKRKAKQKWMTEEILNLMEERRCAKGNKEKI
;
A
#
# COMPACT_ATOMS: atom_id res chain seq x y z
N MET A 1 -5.22 -5.39 -5.93
CA MET A 1 -4.67 -4.79 -4.70
C MET A 1 -5.59 -3.69 -4.22
N GLY A 2 -5.77 -3.60 -2.90
CA GLY A 2 -6.57 -2.56 -2.25
C GLY A 2 -5.92 -1.19 -2.33
N ASP A 3 -6.65 -0.17 -1.88
CA ASP A 3 -6.13 1.18 -1.77
C ASP A 3 -5.07 1.23 -0.65
N PHE A 4 -3.80 1.35 -1.04
CA PHE A 4 -2.68 1.61 -0.14
C PHE A 4 -2.47 3.11 0.08
N ASN A 5 -3.45 3.98 -0.23
CA ASN A 5 -3.38 5.41 0.12
C ASN A 5 -3.19 5.59 1.63
N ALA A 6 -1.94 5.69 2.04
CA ALA A 6 -1.56 6.46 3.20
C ALA A 6 -1.67 7.94 2.79
N LYS A 7 -2.41 8.74 3.55
CA LYS A 7 -2.27 10.20 3.44
C LYS A 7 -0.81 10.54 3.70
N VAL A 8 -0.18 11.38 2.87
CA VAL A 8 1.17 11.89 3.16
C VAL A 8 1.14 12.52 4.56
N GLY A 9 1.99 12.04 5.45
CA GLY A 9 2.07 12.54 6.82
C GLY A 9 3.39 13.24 7.07
N THR A 10 3.47 13.84 8.24
CA THR A 10 4.67 14.54 8.71
C THR A 10 5.55 13.66 9.59
N ASP A 11 5.11 12.43 9.90
CA ASP A 11 5.84 11.52 10.79
C ASP A 11 7.09 11.00 10.09
N LYS A 12 8.24 11.34 10.66
CA LYS A 12 9.54 10.89 10.17
C LYS A 12 9.94 9.63 10.91
N VAL A 13 10.41 8.65 10.14
CA VAL A 13 11.22 7.56 10.64
C VAL A 13 12.62 7.86 10.15
N ASP A 14 13.56 8.01 11.08
CA ASP A 14 14.94 8.40 10.76
C ASP A 14 15.53 7.45 9.72
N ASP A 15 16.28 8.03 8.78
CA ASP A 15 16.98 7.37 7.66
C ASP A 15 16.13 6.60 6.62
N ILE A 16 14.81 6.51 6.79
CA ILE A 16 13.93 5.73 5.88
C ILE A 16 13.05 6.62 5.00
N VAL A 17 12.65 7.79 5.48
CA VAL A 17 11.71 8.68 4.76
C VAL A 17 12.25 10.11 4.63
N GLY A 18 12.08 10.68 3.44
CA GLY A 18 12.52 12.04 3.12
C GLY A 18 11.66 13.15 3.75
N LYS A 19 11.78 14.37 3.21
CA LYS A 19 11.12 15.59 3.75
C LYS A 19 9.60 15.48 4.02
N HIS A 20 8.92 14.57 3.33
CA HIS A 20 7.53 14.21 3.58
C HIS A 20 7.51 12.78 4.09
N GLY A 21 7.11 12.63 5.36
CA GLY A 21 7.17 11.38 6.09
C GLY A 21 6.02 10.43 5.80
N LEU A 22 5.91 9.40 6.63
CA LEU A 22 4.80 8.47 6.57
C LEU A 22 3.51 9.11 7.08
N GLY A 23 2.39 8.69 6.50
CA GLY A 23 1.06 8.97 6.99
C GLY A 23 0.74 8.33 8.33
N ILE A 24 -0.25 8.88 9.03
CA ILE A 24 -0.88 8.22 10.17
C ILE A 24 -1.44 6.88 9.69
N ARG A 25 -0.91 5.77 10.22
CA ARG A 25 -1.38 4.42 9.90
C ARG A 25 -2.79 4.22 10.42
N ASN A 26 -3.70 3.79 9.53
CA ASN A 26 -5.03 3.36 9.92
C ASN A 26 -4.98 2.00 10.66
N GLU A 27 -6.09 1.59 11.28
CA GLU A 27 -6.16 0.34 12.03
C GLU A 27 -5.79 -0.89 11.20
N ARG A 28 -6.11 -0.90 9.90
CA ARG A 28 -5.74 -1.99 8.99
C ARG A 28 -4.24 -2.07 8.80
N GLY A 29 -3.57 -0.93 8.63
CA GLY A 29 -2.10 -0.86 8.55
C GLY A 29 -1.43 -1.38 9.82
N LYS A 30 -1.99 -1.07 11.00
CA LYS A 30 -1.49 -1.62 12.28
C LYS A 30 -1.67 -3.14 12.35
N LYS A 31 -2.86 -3.65 11.99
CA LYS A 31 -3.12 -5.11 11.95
C LYS A 31 -2.22 -5.84 10.97
N TYR A 32 -1.98 -5.26 9.80
CA TYR A 32 -1.07 -5.81 8.80
C TYR A 32 0.36 -5.94 9.34
N GLN A 33 0.88 -4.87 9.96
CA GLN A 33 2.21 -4.89 10.57
C GLN A 33 2.35 -6.00 11.62
N ILE A 34 1.37 -6.15 12.51
CA ILE A 34 1.37 -7.19 13.55
C ILE A 34 1.30 -8.59 12.91
N SER A 35 0.44 -8.80 11.92
CA SER A 35 0.32 -10.08 11.22
C SER A 35 1.63 -10.48 10.53
N VAL A 36 2.31 -9.55 9.86
CA VAL A 36 3.62 -9.81 9.23
C VAL A 36 4.67 -10.13 10.27
N GLN A 37 4.76 -9.34 11.35
CA GLN A 37 5.74 -9.53 12.42
C GLN A 37 5.58 -10.91 13.08
N ASN A 38 4.35 -11.28 13.45
CA ASN A 38 4.06 -12.56 14.08
C ASN A 38 4.42 -13.73 13.16
N LYS A 39 4.10 -13.63 11.85
CA LYS A 39 4.44 -14.68 10.88
C LYS A 39 5.94 -14.84 10.72
N PHE A 40 6.68 -13.73 10.74
CA PHE A 40 8.14 -13.76 10.65
C PHE A 40 8.79 -14.38 11.88
N GLU A 41 8.33 -14.04 13.09
CA GLU A 41 8.84 -14.64 14.33
C GLU A 41 8.64 -16.16 14.40
N THR A 42 7.60 -16.68 13.75
CA THR A 42 7.36 -18.14 13.65
C THR A 42 8.20 -18.84 12.58
N LEU A 43 8.68 -18.10 11.58
CA LEU A 43 9.54 -18.61 10.52
C LEU A 43 10.99 -18.49 11.01
N GLY A 44 11.46 -19.50 11.74
CA GLY A 44 12.84 -19.56 12.23
C GLY A 44 13.89 -19.38 11.12
N ASP A 45 15.13 -19.10 11.51
CA ASP A 45 16.24 -18.84 10.57
C ASP A 45 16.40 -20.00 9.58
N ALA A 46 16.00 -19.78 8.32
CA ALA A 46 16.28 -20.74 7.27
C ALA A 46 17.78 -20.66 6.92
N GLU A 47 18.43 -21.82 6.75
CA GLU A 47 19.87 -21.92 6.46
C GLU A 47 20.25 -21.40 5.07
N GLU A 48 19.27 -21.25 4.18
CA GLU A 48 19.46 -20.87 2.78
C GLU A 48 18.75 -19.55 2.44
N VAL A 49 19.50 -18.63 1.81
CA VAL A 49 19.05 -17.26 1.50
C VAL A 49 17.79 -17.25 0.60
N GLU A 50 17.70 -18.18 -0.35
CA GLU A 50 16.53 -18.27 -1.24
C GLU A 50 15.29 -18.73 -0.47
N GLN A 51 15.47 -19.65 0.47
CA GLN A 51 14.39 -20.10 1.34
C GLN A 51 13.94 -18.97 2.28
N GLN A 52 14.88 -18.16 2.79
CA GLN A 52 14.55 -16.96 3.57
C GLN A 52 13.74 -15.95 2.76
N TRP A 53 14.09 -15.74 1.49
CA TRP A 53 13.36 -14.84 0.60
C TRP A 53 11.94 -15.32 0.31
N GLU A 54 11.75 -16.60 0.00
CA GLU A 54 10.41 -17.15 -0.23
C GLU A 54 9.56 -17.16 1.05
N ASN A 55 10.17 -17.44 2.22
CA ASN A 55 9.50 -17.30 3.52
C ASN A 55 9.01 -15.86 3.75
N PHE A 56 9.86 -14.88 3.47
CA PHE A 56 9.51 -13.45 3.59
C PHE A 56 8.36 -13.07 2.68
N LYS A 57 8.44 -13.46 1.41
CA LYS A 57 7.42 -13.20 0.39
C LYS A 57 6.10 -13.85 0.75
N SER A 58 6.10 -15.09 1.23
CA SER A 58 4.88 -15.78 1.67
C SER A 58 4.23 -15.07 2.85
N ALA A 59 5.00 -14.74 3.89
CA ALA A 59 4.50 -14.05 5.08
C ALA A 59 3.81 -12.72 4.73
N ILE A 60 4.43 -11.92 3.87
CA ILE A 60 3.88 -10.66 3.38
C ILE A 60 2.57 -10.88 2.61
N MET A 61 2.56 -11.84 1.69
CA MET A 61 1.41 -12.10 0.82
C MET A 61 0.23 -12.67 1.61
N GLU A 62 0.50 -13.56 2.56
CA GLU A 62 -0.52 -14.12 3.44
C GLU A 62 -1.12 -13.06 4.36
N ALA A 63 -0.28 -12.27 5.05
CA ALA A 63 -0.76 -11.16 5.87
C ALA A 63 -1.58 -10.15 5.05
N ALA A 64 -1.18 -9.92 3.79
CA ALA A 64 -1.88 -8.98 2.92
C ALA A 64 -3.25 -9.51 2.51
N THR A 65 -3.34 -10.80 2.17
CA THR A 65 -4.63 -11.42 1.80
C THR A 65 -5.58 -11.57 2.98
N GLU A 66 -5.05 -11.78 4.18
CA GLU A 66 -5.80 -11.86 5.44
C GLU A 66 -6.39 -10.50 5.85
N VAL A 67 -5.55 -9.46 5.87
CA VAL A 67 -5.95 -8.14 6.37
C VAL A 67 -6.69 -7.31 5.31
N ILE A 68 -6.38 -7.51 4.02
CA ILE A 68 -6.96 -6.74 2.93
C ILE A 68 -8.01 -7.60 2.21
N PRO A 69 -9.32 -7.35 2.43
CA PRO A 69 -10.36 -8.09 1.73
C PRO A 69 -10.25 -7.85 0.21
N LYS A 70 -10.36 -8.91 -0.57
CA LYS A 70 -10.44 -8.84 -2.04
C LYS A 70 -11.74 -8.13 -2.42
N VAL A 71 -11.69 -6.81 -2.57
CA VAL A 71 -12.84 -6.01 -3.01
C VAL A 71 -13.17 -6.42 -4.44
N LYS A 72 -14.31 -7.10 -4.62
CA LYS A 72 -14.90 -7.27 -5.95
C LYS A 72 -15.14 -5.88 -6.52
N ARG A 73 -14.47 -5.55 -7.63
CA ARG A 73 -14.70 -4.27 -8.30
C ARG A 73 -16.19 -4.20 -8.64
N LYS A 74 -16.90 -3.24 -8.06
CA LYS A 74 -18.25 -2.93 -8.52
C LYS A 74 -18.13 -2.46 -9.97
N ALA A 75 -19.07 -2.87 -10.82
CA ALA A 75 -19.19 -2.28 -12.15
C ALA A 75 -19.20 -0.76 -11.99
N LYS A 76 -18.49 -0.06 -12.89
CA LYS A 76 -18.45 1.40 -12.86
C LYS A 76 -19.89 1.91 -12.86
N GLN A 77 -20.17 2.88 -11.99
CA GLN A 77 -21.52 3.45 -11.86
C GLN A 77 -21.97 3.97 -13.23
N LYS A 78 -23.27 3.98 -13.53
CA LYS A 78 -23.79 4.42 -14.86
C LYS A 78 -23.35 5.84 -15.24
N TRP A 79 -23.14 6.71 -14.25
CA TRP A 79 -22.63 8.07 -14.44
C TRP A 79 -21.12 8.13 -14.70
N MET A 80 -20.39 7.02 -14.54
CA MET A 80 -18.95 6.93 -14.74
C MET A 80 -18.66 6.53 -16.20
N THR A 81 -18.96 7.44 -17.11
CA THR A 81 -18.68 7.29 -18.54
C THR A 81 -17.18 7.37 -18.82
N GLU A 82 -16.76 6.87 -19.98
CA GLU A 82 -15.36 6.94 -20.43
C GLU A 82 -14.85 8.39 -20.53
N GLU A 83 -15.73 9.30 -20.94
CA GLU A 83 -15.47 10.74 -20.95
C GLU A 83 -15.14 11.30 -19.57
N ILE A 84 -15.93 10.95 -18.54
CA ILE A 84 -15.70 11.41 -17.16
C ILE A 84 -14.38 10.83 -16.60
N LEU A 85 -14.03 9.59 -16.97
CA LEU A 85 -12.76 9.00 -16.59
C LEU A 85 -11.57 9.72 -17.22
N ASN A 86 -11.67 10.07 -18.50
CA ASN A 86 -10.65 10.85 -19.20
C ASN A 86 -10.49 12.23 -18.57
N LEU A 87 -11.60 12.92 -18.24
CA LEU A 87 -11.56 14.21 -17.53
C LEU A 87 -10.90 14.10 -16.14
N MET A 88 -11.12 13.00 -15.41
CA MET A 88 -10.43 12.75 -14.13
C MET A 88 -8.93 12.50 -14.32
N GLU A 89 -8.52 11.82 -15.39
CA GLU A 89 -7.14 11.56 -15.74
C GLU A 89 -6.41 12.84 -16.19
N GLU A 90 -7.05 13.65 -17.02
CA GLU A 90 -6.57 14.99 -17.39
C GLU A 90 -6.35 15.86 -16.16
N ARG A 91 -7.32 15.89 -15.23
CA ARG A 91 -7.17 16.60 -13.94
C ARG A 91 -6.00 16.06 -13.12
N ARG A 92 -5.76 14.75 -13.13
CA ARG A 92 -4.68 14.09 -12.39
C ARG A 92 -3.31 14.46 -12.98
N CYS A 93 -3.19 14.51 -14.31
CA CYS A 93 -2.00 15.00 -15.00
C CYS A 93 -1.75 16.50 -14.76
N ALA A 94 -2.80 17.32 -14.82
CA ALA A 94 -2.70 18.77 -14.58
C ALA A 94 -2.30 19.11 -13.13
N LYS A 95 -2.72 18.30 -12.14
CA LYS A 95 -2.28 18.47 -10.74
C LYS A 95 -0.80 18.17 -10.51
N GLY A 96 -0.17 17.37 -11.37
CA GLY A 96 1.26 17.06 -11.31
C GLY A 96 2.14 18.18 -11.87
N ASN A 97 1.58 19.08 -12.67
CA ASN A 97 2.30 20.19 -13.28
C ASN A 97 1.97 21.49 -12.54
N LYS A 98 2.65 21.73 -11.41
CA LYS A 98 2.79 23.10 -10.91
C LYS A 98 3.83 23.76 -11.79
N GLU A 99 3.38 24.54 -12.75
CA GLU A 99 4.21 25.53 -13.42
C GLU A 99 5.01 26.29 -12.36
N LYS A 100 6.32 26.33 -12.58
CA LYS A 100 7.22 27.25 -11.92
C LYS A 100 6.70 28.67 -12.16
N ILE A 101 6.13 29.30 -11.13
CA ILE A 101 6.11 30.75 -10.95
C ILE A 101 6.36 31.00 -9.47
#